data_AF-A0A961RUM8-F1
#
_entry.id   AF-A0A961RUM8-F1
#
_cell.length_a   1.000
_cell.length_b   1.000
_cell.length_c   1.000
_cell.angle_alpha   90.00
_cell.angle_beta   90.00
_cell.angle_gamma   90.00
#
_symmetry.space_group_name_H-M   'P 1'
#
loop_
_entity.id
_entity.type
_entity.pdbx_description
1 polymer ?
#
loop_
_entity_poly.entity_id
_entity_poly.type
_entity_poly.pdbx_seq_one_letter_code
_entity_poly.pdbx_strand_id
1 'polypeptide(L)' 'MKNLTRMLAAASMLTAVSASAAFADKWDMPMAYPATNYHSENGVAFAKCVTDGTAGKLEIVV' A
#
# COMPACT_ATOMS: atom_id res chain seq x y z
N MET A 1 33.05 -23.54 -13.71
CA MET A 1 31.59 -23.80 -13.62
C MET A 1 31.06 -23.75 -12.18
N LYS A 2 31.64 -24.48 -11.21
CA LYS A 2 31.20 -24.49 -9.79
C LYS A 2 31.09 -23.10 -9.13
N ASN A 3 32.00 -22.18 -9.45
CA ASN A 3 32.00 -20.83 -8.87
C ASN A 3 30.89 -19.94 -9.45
N LEU A 4 30.55 -20.18 -10.73
CA LEU A 4 29.46 -19.47 -11.41
C LEU A 4 28.10 -19.91 -10.85
N THR A 5 27.93 -21.22 -10.61
CA THR A 5 26.73 -21.77 -9.95
C THR A 5 26.56 -21.23 -8.53
N ARG A 6 27.65 -21.03 -7.78
CA ARG A 6 27.63 -20.42 -6.44
C ARG A 6 27.26 -18.93 -6.47
N MET A 7 27.77 -18.17 -7.42
CA MET A 7 27.39 -16.77 -7.61
C MET A 7 25.91 -16.62 -8.01
N LEU A 8 25.41 -17.49 -8.88
CA LEU A 8 24.01 -17.48 -9.30
C LEU A 8 23.06 -17.81 -8.13
N ALA A 9 23.43 -18.78 -7.29
CA ALA A 9 22.67 -19.13 -6.09
C ALA A 9 22.65 -17.99 -5.05
N ALA A 10 23.79 -17.30 -4.85
CA ALA A 10 23.85 -16.14 -3.98
C ALA A 10 22.98 -14.97 -4.48
N ALA A 11 22.98 -14.71 -5.80
CA ALA A 11 22.15 -13.67 -6.41
C ALA A 11 20.64 -13.94 -6.25
N SER A 12 20.21 -15.21 -6.36
CA SER A 12 18.79 -15.58 -6.16
C SER A 12 18.29 -15.39 -4.73
N MET A 13 19.18 -15.43 -3.72
CA MET A 13 18.81 -15.21 -2.33
C MET A 13 18.56 -13.73 -2.02
N LEU A 14 19.30 -12.81 -2.67
CA LEU A 14 19.12 -11.37 -2.48
C LEU A 14 17.79 -10.85 -3.05
N THR A 15 17.30 -11.43 -4.15
CA THR A 15 16.02 -11.04 -4.75
C THR A 15 14.80 -11.47 -3.94
N ALA A 16 14.94 -12.48 -3.07
CA ALA A 16 13.85 -12.95 -2.22
C ALA A 16 13.60 -12.03 -1.01
N VAL A 17 14.60 -11.29 -0.54
CA VAL A 17 14.49 -10.35 0.59
C VAL A 17 13.87 -9.01 0.19
N SER A 18 13.93 -8.63 -1.09
CA SER A 18 13.31 -7.40 -1.59
C SER A 18 11.79 -7.49 -1.81
N ALA A 19 11.20 -8.67 -1.67
CA ALA A 19 9.74 -8.82 -1.65
C ALA A 19 9.20 -8.52 -0.25
N SER A 20 9.44 -7.32 0.27
CA SER A 20 8.61 -6.80 1.36
C SER A 20 7.19 -6.74 0.81
N ALA A 21 6.31 -7.59 1.32
CA ALA A 21 4.91 -7.61 0.94
C ALA A 21 4.37 -6.18 1.11
N ALA A 22 4.01 -5.54 0.00
CA ALA A 22 3.40 -4.22 -0.01
C ALA A 22 1.95 -4.39 0.48
N PHE A 23 1.78 -4.51 1.79
CA PHE A 23 0.47 -4.43 2.42
C PHE A 23 0.13 -2.96 2.56
N ALA A 24 -0.98 -2.55 1.94
CA ALA A 24 -1.61 -1.28 2.24
C ALA A 24 -2.21 -1.40 3.65
N ASP A 25 -1.86 -0.48 4.55
CA ASP A 25 -2.58 -0.34 5.80
C ASP A 25 -3.97 0.22 5.49
N LYS A 26 -5.02 -0.37 6.09
CA LYS A 26 -6.41 0.02 5.84
C LYS A 26 -7.02 0.58 7.12
N TRP A 27 -7.51 1.81 7.08
CA TRP A 27 -8.16 2.47 8.20
C TRP A 27 -9.62 2.75 7.87
N ASP A 28 -10.53 2.42 8.79
CA ASP A 28 -11.95 2.75 8.67
C ASP A 28 -12.22 4.09 9.38
N MET A 29 -12.75 5.06 8.65
CA MET A 29 -13.09 6.40 9.11
C MET A 29 -14.62 6.58 9.10
N PRO A 30 -15.33 6.22 10.19
CA PRO A 30 -16.78 6.27 10.20
C PRO A 30 -17.31 7.70 10.08
N MET A 31 -18.25 7.91 9.15
CA MET A 31 -18.90 9.20 8.93
C MET A 31 -20.30 9.25 9.56
N ALA A 32 -20.60 10.36 10.23
CA ALA A 32 -21.88 10.57 10.92
C ALA A 32 -23.01 11.06 10.00
N TYR A 33 -22.70 11.41 8.75
CA TYR A 33 -23.64 12.01 7.81
C TYR A 33 -23.88 11.12 6.58
N PRO A 34 -25.03 11.25 5.89
CA PRO A 34 -25.28 10.55 4.64
C PRO A 34 -24.20 10.83 3.59
N ALA A 35 -24.02 9.92 2.64
CA ALA A 35 -23.01 10.03 1.58
C ALA A 35 -23.13 11.31 0.72
N THR A 36 -24.33 11.89 0.61
CA THR A 36 -24.62 13.12 -0.15
C THR A 36 -24.43 14.40 0.67
N ASN A 37 -23.96 14.30 1.92
CA ASN A 37 -23.59 15.47 2.71
C ASN A 37 -22.14 15.87 2.39
N TYR A 38 -21.88 17.17 2.30
CA TYR A 38 -20.54 17.69 1.99
C TYR A 38 -19.43 17.18 2.92
N HIS A 39 -19.72 16.88 4.19
CA HIS A 39 -18.72 16.28 5.09
C HIS A 39 -18.29 14.89 4.61
N SER A 40 -19.24 14.05 4.19
CA SER A 40 -18.96 12.69 3.70
C SER A 40 -18.29 12.74 2.33
N GLU A 41 -18.72 13.62 1.43
CA GLU A 41 -18.07 13.84 0.12
C GLU A 41 -16.61 14.30 0.29
N ASN A 42 -16.35 15.24 1.19
CA ASN A 42 -15.00 15.70 1.51
C ASN A 42 -14.15 14.60 2.16
N GLY A 43 -14.76 13.74 2.99
CA GLY A 43 -14.09 12.58 3.57
C GLY A 43 -13.60 11.60 2.50
N VAL A 44 -14.43 11.29 1.51
CA VAL A 44 -14.05 10.44 0.37
C VAL A 44 -12.93 11.08 -0.45
N ALA A 45 -13.00 12.38 -0.72
CA ALA A 45 -11.94 13.11 -1.43
C ALA A 45 -10.61 13.08 -0.65
N PHE A 46 -10.67 13.27 0.67
CA PHE A 46 -9.51 13.16 1.55
C PHE A 46 -8.89 11.75 1.51
N ALA A 47 -9.70 10.70 1.63
CA ALA A 47 -9.24 9.31 1.57
C ALA A 47 -8.52 9.00 0.24
N LYS A 48 -9.05 9.52 -0.88
CA LYS A 48 -8.41 9.41 -2.18
C LYS A 48 -7.04 10.10 -2.21
N CYS A 49 -6.97 11.35 -1.72
CA CYS A 49 -5.71 12.09 -1.65
C CYS A 49 -4.65 11.38 -0.80
N VAL A 50 -5.06 10.75 0.31
CA VAL A 50 -4.15 9.95 1.16
C VAL A 50 -3.65 8.72 0.43
N THR A 51 -4.54 7.99 -0.25
CA THR A 51 -4.17 6.80 -1.02
C THR A 51 -3.16 7.16 -2.11
N ASP A 52 -3.43 8.22 -2.88
CA ASP A 52 -2.55 8.69 -3.94
C ASP A 52 -1.21 9.19 -3.37
N GLY A 53 -1.25 10.02 -2.32
CA GLY A 53 -0.08 10.61 -1.67
C GLY A 53 0.83 9.60 -0.97
N THR A 54 0.29 8.43 -0.60
CA THR A 54 1.06 7.33 0.01
C THR A 54 1.43 6.25 -0.99
N ALA A 55 1.16 6.44 -2.29
CA ALA A 55 1.34 5.43 -3.33
C ALA A 55 0.64 4.09 -2.98
N GLY A 56 -0.57 4.18 -2.43
CA GLY A 56 -1.38 3.04 -2.01
C GLY A 56 -0.90 2.34 -0.74
N LYS A 57 0.08 2.89 -0.01
CA LYS A 57 0.53 2.30 1.27
C LYS A 57 -0.47 2.49 2.41
N LEU A 58 -1.35 3.48 2.30
CA LEU A 58 -2.45 3.71 3.24
C LEU A 58 -3.75 3.94 2.46
N GLU A 59 -4.75 3.12 2.73
CA GLU A 59 -6.11 3.25 2.23
C GLU A 59 -7.03 3.64 3.39
N ILE A 60 -7.87 4.66 3.19
CA ILE A 60 -8.91 5.03 4.15
C ILE A 60 -10.26 4.67 3.55
N VAL A 61 -11.08 3.92 4.30
CA VAL A 61 -12.48 3.66 3.97
C VAL A 61 -13.34 4.64 4.75
N VAL A 62 -14.29 5.29 4.06
CA VAL A 62 -15.12 6.38 4.58
C VAL A 62 -16.58 5.98 4.61
#